data_AF-V5NYR5-F1
#
_entry.id   AF-V5NYR5-F1
#
_cell.length_a   1.000
_cell.length_b   1.000
_cell.length_c   1.000
_cell.angle_alpha   90.00
_cell.angle_beta   90.00
_cell.angle_gamma   90.00
#
_symmetry.space_group_name_H-M   'P 1'
#
loop_
_entity.id
_entity.type
_entity.pdbx_description
1 polymer ?
#
loop_
_entity_poly.entity_id
_entity_poly.type
_entity_poly.pdbx_seq_one_letter_code
_entity_poly.pdbx_strand_id
1 'polypeptide(L)'
;AVTNGTHALELALEVLGVGAGTEVIVPAFTFISSSQAAQRLGAVAVPVDVDPDTYCIDPSAVEAAIGPRTRAIMPVHMAGQMCDMDALGKLSADSGVPLIQDAAHAHGAQWRGKKVGELGSVAAFSFQNGKLMTAGEGGAVLFPDAEMYERGFVRHSCGRPPTDRGYFHRTSGSNFRLNEFSASVLRAQLGRLEDQITTREQRWPVLSRLLAEIPGVVPQSRDDRGDRNPHYMAMF
;
A
#
# COMPACT_ATOMS: atom_id res chain seq x y z
N ALA A 1 -9.38 8.21 -6.50
CA ALA A 1 -9.95 6.96 -5.95
C ALA A 1 -10.19 5.98 -7.09
N VAL A 2 -10.21 4.68 -6.83
CA VAL A 2 -10.34 3.63 -7.84
C VAL A 2 -11.32 2.52 -7.42
N THR A 3 -11.61 1.58 -8.31
CA THR A 3 -12.57 0.48 -8.11
C THR A 3 -12.22 -0.47 -6.96
N ASN A 4 -10.94 -0.81 -6.75
CA ASN A 4 -10.48 -1.66 -5.65
C ASN A 4 -8.98 -1.47 -5.37
N GLY A 5 -8.46 -2.09 -4.31
CA GLY A 5 -7.04 -2.02 -3.95
C GLY A 5 -6.09 -2.64 -4.98
N THR A 6 -6.51 -3.70 -5.69
CA THR A 6 -5.68 -4.32 -6.75
C THR A 6 -5.45 -3.35 -7.90
N HIS A 7 -6.51 -2.71 -8.40
CA HIS A 7 -6.39 -1.69 -9.45
C HIS A 7 -5.67 -0.42 -8.95
N ALA A 8 -5.67 -0.15 -7.64
CA ALA A 8 -4.84 0.92 -7.07
C ALA A 8 -3.35 0.60 -7.24
N LEU A 9 -2.94 -0.64 -6.96
CA LEU A 9 -1.56 -1.10 -7.16
C LEU A 9 -1.19 -1.11 -8.66
N GLU A 10 -2.05 -1.63 -9.53
CA GLU A 10 -1.82 -1.62 -10.99
C GLU A 10 -1.62 -0.20 -11.50
N LEU A 11 -2.49 0.74 -11.11
CA LEU A 11 -2.38 2.14 -11.52
C LEU A 11 -1.11 2.81 -10.98
N ALA A 12 -0.74 2.56 -9.72
CA ALA A 12 0.47 3.09 -9.11
C ALA A 12 1.73 2.60 -9.84
N LEU A 13 1.80 1.30 -10.13
CA LEU A 13 2.89 0.67 -10.88
C LEU A 13 2.98 1.23 -12.32
N GLU A 14 1.85 1.37 -13.00
CA GLU A 14 1.81 1.90 -14.38
C GLU A 14 2.28 3.36 -14.43
N VAL A 15 1.92 4.20 -13.45
CA VAL A 15 2.40 5.59 -13.34
C VAL A 15 3.92 5.63 -13.10
N LEU A 16 4.48 4.67 -12.39
CA LEU A 16 5.93 4.54 -12.24
C LEU A 16 6.60 3.87 -13.45
N GLY A 17 5.86 3.53 -14.49
CA GLY A 17 6.42 2.95 -15.72
C GLY A 17 6.85 1.50 -15.56
N VAL A 18 6.22 0.77 -14.64
CA VAL A 18 6.33 -0.70 -14.58
C VAL A 18 5.62 -1.30 -15.78
N GLY A 19 6.27 -2.29 -16.39
CA GLY A 19 5.75 -3.01 -17.55
C GLY A 19 6.65 -4.18 -17.97
N ALA A 20 6.46 -4.67 -19.19
CA ALA A 20 7.28 -5.73 -19.76
C ALA A 20 8.79 -5.43 -19.65
N GLY A 21 9.55 -6.41 -19.17
CA GLY A 21 11.01 -6.30 -19.00
C GLY A 21 11.48 -5.61 -17.70
N THR A 22 10.55 -5.18 -16.84
CA THR A 22 10.87 -4.62 -15.52
C THR A 22 10.65 -5.62 -14.39
N GLU A 23 11.29 -5.37 -13.26
CA GLU A 23 11.15 -6.12 -12.00
C GLU A 23 10.52 -5.24 -10.92
N VAL A 24 9.66 -5.84 -10.10
CA VAL A 24 9.07 -5.20 -8.91
C VAL A 24 9.40 -6.07 -7.71
N ILE A 25 10.14 -5.52 -6.75
CA ILE A 25 10.45 -6.21 -5.50
C ILE A 25 9.20 -6.16 -4.60
N VAL A 26 8.77 -7.33 -4.13
CA VAL A 26 7.58 -7.50 -3.27
C VAL A 26 7.93 -8.42 -2.11
N PRO A 27 7.32 -8.28 -0.91
CA PRO A 27 7.51 -9.28 0.13
C PRO A 27 6.89 -10.61 -0.30
N ALA A 28 7.55 -11.72 -0.01
CA ALA A 28 7.04 -13.07 -0.25
C ALA A 28 5.80 -13.37 0.61
N PHE A 29 5.69 -12.74 1.78
CA PHE A 29 4.53 -12.80 2.67
C PHE A 29 3.63 -11.57 2.48
N THR A 30 2.59 -11.72 1.65
CA THR A 30 1.56 -10.69 1.41
C THR A 30 0.31 -11.31 0.77
N PHE A 31 -0.74 -10.49 0.59
CA PHE A 31 -1.86 -10.86 -0.27
C PHE A 31 -1.45 -10.84 -1.75
N ILE A 32 -1.96 -11.80 -2.52
CA ILE A 32 -1.54 -12.06 -3.92
C ILE A 32 -1.63 -10.83 -4.84
N SER A 33 -2.49 -9.85 -4.55
CA SER A 33 -2.61 -8.61 -5.34
C SER A 33 -1.29 -7.84 -5.47
N SER A 34 -0.41 -7.87 -4.45
CA SER A 34 0.86 -7.12 -4.49
C SER A 34 1.75 -7.61 -5.65
N SER A 35 1.89 -8.93 -5.83
CA SER A 35 2.62 -9.51 -6.96
C SER A 35 1.79 -9.55 -8.25
N GLN A 36 0.49 -9.83 -8.15
CA GLN A 36 -0.40 -9.94 -9.30
C GLN A 36 -0.49 -8.64 -10.10
N ALA A 37 -0.51 -7.49 -9.43
CA ALA A 37 -0.57 -6.18 -10.09
C ALA A 37 0.66 -5.95 -11.00
N ALA A 38 1.86 -6.30 -10.54
CA ALA A 38 3.08 -6.22 -11.34
C ALA A 38 3.04 -7.20 -12.53
N GLN A 39 2.67 -8.46 -12.26
CA GLN A 39 2.58 -9.50 -13.29
C GLN A 39 1.54 -9.16 -14.36
N ARG A 40 0.42 -8.52 -13.98
CA ARG A 40 -0.63 -8.10 -14.91
C ARG A 40 -0.14 -7.05 -15.91
N LEU A 41 0.84 -6.25 -15.54
CA LEU A 41 1.52 -5.27 -16.41
C LEU A 41 2.65 -5.89 -17.25
N GLY A 42 2.90 -7.19 -17.11
CA GLY A 42 3.98 -7.90 -17.79
C GLY A 42 5.35 -7.79 -17.10
N ALA A 43 5.41 -7.21 -15.90
CA ALA A 43 6.62 -7.16 -15.09
C ALA A 43 6.86 -8.48 -14.34
N VAL A 44 8.09 -8.72 -13.92
CA VAL A 44 8.45 -9.83 -13.03
C VAL A 44 8.32 -9.38 -11.58
N ALA A 45 7.50 -10.08 -10.79
CA ALA A 45 7.50 -9.89 -9.33
C ALA A 45 8.69 -10.66 -8.72
N VAL A 46 9.56 -9.96 -8.00
CA VAL A 46 10.72 -10.53 -7.31
C VAL A 46 10.39 -10.65 -5.83
N PRO A 47 9.98 -11.84 -5.35
CA PRO A 47 9.67 -12.05 -3.94
C PRO A 47 10.96 -12.00 -3.11
N VAL A 48 10.95 -11.23 -2.03
CA VAL A 48 12.04 -11.17 -1.04
C VAL A 48 11.53 -11.50 0.34
N ASP A 49 12.44 -11.83 1.25
CA ASP A 49 12.10 -12.26 2.60
C ASP A 49 11.51 -11.12 3.44
N VAL A 50 10.91 -11.50 4.56
CA VAL A 50 10.34 -10.59 5.56
C VAL A 50 11.06 -10.75 6.88
N ASP A 51 11.05 -9.68 7.67
CA ASP A 51 11.49 -9.76 9.06
C ASP A 51 10.56 -10.70 9.85
N PRO A 52 11.08 -11.69 10.59
CA PRO A 52 10.28 -12.73 11.22
C PRO A 52 9.44 -12.24 12.39
N ASP A 53 9.76 -11.07 12.97
CA ASP A 53 9.07 -10.52 14.14
C ASP A 53 7.93 -9.57 13.72
N THR A 54 8.14 -8.83 12.63
CA THR A 54 7.21 -7.81 12.12
C THR A 54 6.42 -8.27 10.90
N TYR A 55 6.88 -9.29 10.20
CA TYR A 55 6.33 -9.77 8.92
C TYR A 55 6.32 -8.72 7.81
N CYS A 56 7.02 -7.60 8.00
CA CYS A 56 7.25 -6.57 7.00
C CYS A 56 8.48 -6.95 6.16
N ILE A 57 8.54 -6.44 4.93
CA ILE A 57 9.66 -6.69 4.01
C ILE A 57 11.02 -6.36 4.66
N ASP A 58 12.01 -7.25 4.57
CA ASP A 58 13.36 -7.02 5.12
C ASP A 58 14.15 -6.07 4.21
N PRO A 59 14.59 -4.89 4.69
CA PRO A 59 15.40 -3.97 3.90
C PRO A 59 16.69 -4.60 3.36
N SER A 60 17.32 -5.53 4.07
CA SER A 60 18.57 -6.17 3.64
C SER A 60 18.33 -7.10 2.44
N ALA A 61 17.25 -7.89 2.49
CA ALA A 61 16.81 -8.71 1.37
C ALA A 61 16.39 -7.86 0.15
N VAL A 62 15.78 -6.68 0.37
CA VAL A 62 15.49 -5.70 -0.69
C VAL A 62 16.79 -5.20 -1.33
N GLU A 63 17.76 -4.75 -0.54
CA GLU A 63 19.05 -4.25 -1.04
C GLU A 63 19.76 -5.29 -1.94
N ALA A 64 19.79 -6.55 -1.50
CA ALA A 64 20.40 -7.65 -2.26
C ALA A 64 19.65 -7.98 -3.56
N ALA A 65 18.35 -7.70 -3.64
CA ALA A 65 17.51 -7.98 -4.79
C ALA A 65 17.45 -6.83 -5.82
N ILE A 66 17.91 -5.63 -5.47
CA ILE A 66 17.96 -4.51 -6.40
C ILE A 66 18.95 -4.83 -7.53
N GLY A 67 18.47 -4.72 -8.76
CA GLY A 67 19.23 -4.96 -9.98
C GLY A 67 18.85 -4.00 -11.10
N PRO A 68 19.49 -4.15 -12.28
CA PRO A 68 19.32 -3.21 -13.40
C PRO A 68 17.91 -3.18 -14.00
N ARG A 69 17.06 -4.17 -13.70
CA ARG A 69 15.66 -4.23 -14.14
C ARG A 69 14.68 -3.76 -13.07
N THR A 70 15.12 -3.55 -11.83
CA THR A 70 14.24 -3.17 -10.73
C THR A 70 13.65 -1.79 -10.98
N ARG A 71 12.32 -1.73 -11.09
CA ARG A 71 11.59 -0.51 -11.42
C ARG A 71 10.80 0.07 -10.24
N ALA A 72 10.45 -0.76 -9.27
CA ALA A 72 9.80 -0.33 -8.04
C ALA A 72 10.08 -1.33 -6.90
N ILE A 73 10.03 -0.83 -5.67
CA ILE A 73 10.00 -1.64 -4.44
C ILE A 73 8.63 -1.42 -3.81
N MET A 74 7.94 -2.50 -3.46
CA MET A 74 6.58 -2.44 -2.90
C MET A 74 6.54 -2.98 -1.46
N PRO A 75 6.85 -2.15 -0.44
CA PRO A 75 6.61 -2.54 0.94
C PRO A 75 5.11 -2.72 1.21
N VAL A 76 4.77 -3.76 1.96
CA VAL A 76 3.40 -4.02 2.45
C VAL A 76 3.41 -3.82 3.96
N HIS A 77 2.59 -2.89 4.45
CA HIS A 77 2.48 -2.60 5.88
C HIS A 77 1.68 -3.68 6.60
N MET A 78 2.35 -4.76 7.00
CA MET A 78 1.70 -6.00 7.40
C MET A 78 0.85 -5.84 8.66
N ALA A 79 -0.41 -6.29 8.60
CA ALA A 79 -1.39 -6.13 9.68
C ALA A 79 -1.55 -4.70 10.25
N GLY A 80 -1.17 -3.67 9.48
CA GLY A 80 -1.19 -2.27 9.90
C GLY A 80 0.13 -1.75 10.44
N GLN A 81 1.08 -2.64 10.75
CA GLN A 81 2.44 -2.26 11.08
C GLN A 81 3.14 -1.67 9.85
N MET A 82 3.66 -0.45 9.99
CA MET A 82 4.47 0.14 8.92
C MET A 82 5.80 -0.60 8.80
N CYS A 83 6.31 -0.69 7.57
CA CYS A 83 7.65 -1.20 7.32
C CYS A 83 8.70 -0.20 7.81
N ASP A 84 9.98 -0.59 7.86
CA ASP A 84 11.07 0.37 8.12
C ASP A 84 11.22 1.37 6.96
N MET A 85 10.44 2.45 7.03
CA MET A 85 10.40 3.48 5.99
C MET A 85 11.65 4.37 5.99
N ASP A 86 12.44 4.38 7.07
CA ASP A 86 13.74 5.06 7.10
C ASP A 86 14.74 4.29 6.23
N ALA A 87 14.86 2.98 6.47
CA ALA A 87 15.76 2.10 5.72
C ALA A 87 15.36 1.98 4.24
N LEU A 88 14.07 1.73 3.98
CA LEU A 88 13.56 1.64 2.61
C LEU A 88 13.65 2.98 1.87
N GLY A 89 13.42 4.10 2.56
CA GLY A 89 13.60 5.44 2.00
C GLY A 89 15.05 5.70 1.61
N LYS A 90 16.01 5.30 2.44
CA LYS A 90 17.44 5.37 2.12
C LYS A 90 17.79 4.51 0.90
N LEU A 91 17.38 3.24 0.88
CA LEU A 91 17.61 2.35 -0.27
C LEU A 91 17.03 2.90 -1.57
N SER A 92 15.83 3.48 -1.50
CA SER A 92 15.19 4.14 -2.64
C SER A 92 16.01 5.33 -3.15
N ALA A 93 16.53 6.17 -2.24
CA ALA A 93 17.38 7.30 -2.59
C ALA A 93 18.72 6.87 -3.19
N ASP A 94 19.38 5.87 -2.60
CA ASP A 94 20.71 5.40 -3.01
C ASP A 94 20.66 4.68 -4.37
N SER A 95 19.60 3.90 -4.62
CA SER A 95 19.43 3.13 -5.87
C SER A 95 18.69 3.88 -6.99
N GLY A 96 17.96 4.95 -6.65
CA GLY A 96 17.03 5.62 -7.56
C GLY A 96 15.75 4.82 -7.89
N VAL A 97 15.51 3.69 -7.21
CA VAL A 97 14.32 2.87 -7.40
C VAL A 97 13.18 3.38 -6.50
N PRO A 98 12.03 3.80 -7.05
CA PRO A 98 10.93 4.38 -6.27
C PRO A 98 10.19 3.35 -5.40
N LEU A 99 9.61 3.83 -4.30
CA LEU A 99 8.73 3.05 -3.42
C LEU A 99 7.25 3.18 -3.81
N ILE A 100 6.51 2.08 -3.68
CA ILE A 100 5.04 2.04 -3.67
C ILE A 100 4.57 1.36 -2.39
N GLN A 101 4.01 2.12 -1.45
CA GLN A 101 3.46 1.56 -0.23
C GLN A 101 2.15 0.83 -0.54
N ASP A 102 2.11 -0.49 -0.39
CA ASP A 102 0.86 -1.24 -0.26
C ASP A 102 0.35 -1.05 1.18
N ALA A 103 -0.51 -0.04 1.33
CA ALA A 103 -1.08 0.40 2.58
C ALA A 103 -2.50 -0.14 2.79
N ALA A 104 -2.88 -1.25 2.11
CA ALA A 104 -4.20 -1.86 2.26
C ALA A 104 -4.55 -2.21 3.72
N HIS A 105 -3.55 -2.45 4.57
CA HIS A 105 -3.74 -2.74 6.00
C HIS A 105 -3.48 -1.52 6.91
N ALA A 106 -2.99 -0.40 6.38
CA ALA A 106 -2.40 0.70 7.14
C ALA A 106 -3.25 1.99 7.10
N HIS A 107 -4.58 1.86 7.10
CA HIS A 107 -5.47 3.02 7.19
C HIS A 107 -5.22 3.75 8.51
N GLY A 108 -4.76 5.00 8.43
CA GLY A 108 -4.46 5.82 9.60
C GLY A 108 -3.17 5.43 10.35
N ALA A 109 -2.34 4.54 9.80
CA ALA A 109 -1.02 4.26 10.37
C ALA A 109 -0.09 5.48 10.26
N GLN A 110 0.86 5.57 11.18
CA GLN A 110 1.89 6.62 11.20
C GLN A 110 3.28 6.05 11.42
N TRP A 111 4.26 6.71 10.80
CA TRP A 111 5.68 6.48 10.97
C TRP A 111 6.35 7.80 11.33
N ARG A 112 6.90 7.90 12.54
CA ARG A 112 7.53 9.11 13.10
C ARG A 112 6.64 10.36 12.95
N GLY A 113 5.37 10.23 13.28
CA GLY A 113 4.36 11.29 13.24
C GLY A 113 3.79 11.57 11.86
N LYS A 114 4.32 10.93 10.80
CA LYS A 114 3.87 11.11 9.41
C LYS A 114 2.93 10.00 9.01
N LYS A 115 1.80 10.35 8.41
CA LYS A 115 0.87 9.41 7.77
C LYS A 115 1.53 8.81 6.53
N VAL A 116 1.02 7.66 6.09
CA VAL A 116 1.44 6.96 4.86
C VAL A 116 1.64 7.92 3.66
N GLY A 117 0.68 8.82 3.40
CA GLY A 117 0.74 9.78 2.29
C GLY A 117 1.72 10.95 2.46
N GLU A 118 2.33 11.10 3.63
CA GLU A 118 3.26 12.20 3.97
C GLU A 118 4.73 11.76 3.89
N LEU A 119 4.99 10.51 3.47
CA LEU A 119 6.33 9.92 3.35
C LEU A 119 6.99 10.13 1.98
N GLY A 120 6.35 10.90 1.08
CA GLY A 120 6.92 11.26 -0.22
C GLY A 120 6.97 10.14 -1.26
N SER A 121 6.34 9.00 -1.00
CA SER A 121 6.18 7.89 -1.95
C SER A 121 4.72 7.69 -2.36
N VAL A 122 4.51 6.97 -3.46
CA VAL A 122 3.16 6.57 -3.88
C VAL A 122 2.61 5.56 -2.87
N ALA A 123 1.31 5.64 -2.56
CA ALA A 123 0.67 4.68 -1.66
C ALA A 123 -0.68 4.20 -2.20
N ALA A 124 -0.98 2.92 -2.02
CA ALA A 124 -2.23 2.30 -2.45
C ALA A 124 -3.02 1.77 -1.25
N PHE A 125 -4.33 1.99 -1.25
CA PHE A 125 -5.26 1.55 -0.21
C PHE A 125 -6.36 0.67 -0.80
N SER A 126 -6.89 -0.24 0.02
CA SER A 126 -8.02 -1.09 -0.28
C SER A 126 -9.17 -0.81 0.68
N PHE A 127 -10.38 -0.69 0.16
CA PHE A 127 -11.62 -0.52 0.91
C PHE A 127 -12.57 -1.71 0.71
N GLN A 128 -12.00 -2.88 0.44
CA GLN A 128 -12.75 -4.14 0.39
C GLN A 128 -13.46 -4.41 1.73
N ASN A 129 -14.53 -5.20 1.72
CA ASN A 129 -15.42 -5.43 2.86
C ASN A 129 -14.73 -5.70 4.20
N GLY A 130 -13.62 -6.45 4.20
CA GLY A 130 -12.88 -6.82 5.40
C GLY A 130 -11.79 -5.83 5.79
N LYS A 131 -11.67 -4.65 5.16
CA LYS A 131 -10.65 -3.63 5.45
C LYS A 131 -11.08 -2.70 6.60
N LEU A 132 -10.12 -1.95 7.15
CA LEU A 132 -10.32 -1.06 8.30
C LEU A 132 -11.43 -0.01 8.11
N MET A 133 -11.67 0.37 6.86
CA MET A 133 -12.83 1.13 6.42
C MET A 133 -13.26 0.59 5.05
N THR A 134 -14.57 0.63 4.75
CA THR A 134 -15.08 -0.11 3.59
C THR A 134 -16.35 0.48 2.96
N ALA A 135 -16.55 0.19 1.68
CA ALA A 135 -17.82 0.37 0.98
C ALA A 135 -18.21 -0.91 0.21
N GLY A 136 -17.84 -2.08 0.73
CA GLY A 136 -17.90 -3.36 0.03
C GLY A 136 -16.69 -3.53 -0.89
N GLU A 137 -16.54 -2.61 -1.84
CA GLU A 137 -15.36 -2.49 -2.71
C GLU A 137 -14.92 -1.03 -2.86
N GLY A 138 -13.63 -0.84 -3.08
CA GLY A 138 -13.03 0.47 -3.33
C GLY A 138 -11.53 0.46 -3.17
N GLY A 139 -10.86 1.45 -3.73
CA GLY A 139 -9.44 1.68 -3.49
C GLY A 139 -9.05 3.14 -3.65
N ALA A 140 -7.83 3.46 -3.28
CA ALA A 140 -7.25 4.79 -3.51
C ALA A 140 -5.76 4.68 -3.82
N VAL A 141 -5.28 5.60 -4.63
CA VAL A 141 -3.84 5.85 -4.83
C VAL A 141 -3.57 7.27 -4.35
N LEU A 142 -2.56 7.44 -3.50
CA LEU A 142 -2.02 8.71 -3.11
C LEU A 142 -0.72 8.93 -3.89
N PHE A 143 -0.59 10.10 -4.49
CA PHE A 143 0.61 10.51 -5.22
C PHE A 143 1.29 11.65 -4.46
N PRO A 144 2.63 11.69 -4.44
CA PRO A 144 3.38 12.72 -3.73
C PRO A 144 3.38 14.08 -4.46
N ASP A 145 3.08 14.08 -5.76
CA ASP A 145 3.09 15.29 -6.60
C ASP A 145 1.90 15.31 -7.60
N ALA A 146 1.65 16.52 -8.13
CA ALA A 146 0.54 16.76 -9.05
C ALA A 146 0.74 16.09 -10.42
N GLU A 147 1.98 15.94 -10.89
CA GLU A 147 2.27 15.36 -12.20
C GLU A 147 1.92 13.87 -12.22
N MET A 148 2.33 13.12 -11.21
CA MET A 148 1.96 11.72 -11.03
C MET A 148 0.45 11.56 -10.87
N TYR A 149 -0.19 12.46 -10.11
CA TYR A 149 -1.65 12.46 -9.97
C TYR A 149 -2.35 12.64 -11.32
N GLU A 150 -1.95 13.61 -12.14
CA GLU A 150 -2.54 13.86 -13.45
C GLU A 150 -2.37 12.67 -14.39
N ARG A 151 -1.18 12.06 -14.39
CA ARG A 151 -0.88 10.83 -15.16
C ARG A 151 -1.76 9.66 -14.70
N GLY A 152 -1.92 9.48 -13.40
CA GLY A 152 -2.81 8.46 -12.83
C GLY A 152 -4.28 8.71 -13.18
N PHE A 153 -4.74 9.96 -13.09
CA PHE A 153 -6.12 10.33 -13.37
C PHE A 153 -6.50 10.04 -14.83
N VAL A 154 -5.66 10.41 -15.81
CA VAL A 154 -6.02 10.11 -17.20
C VAL A 154 -6.05 8.60 -17.44
N ARG A 155 -5.11 7.83 -16.90
CA ARG A 155 -5.05 6.36 -17.07
C ARG A 155 -6.24 5.64 -16.46
N HIS A 156 -6.68 6.03 -15.26
CA HIS A 156 -7.82 5.38 -14.60
C HIS A 156 -9.18 5.67 -15.28
N SER A 157 -9.21 6.67 -16.18
CA SER A 157 -10.43 7.16 -16.83
C SER A 157 -10.30 7.11 -18.36
N CYS A 158 -9.89 5.95 -18.87
CA CYS A 158 -9.81 5.64 -20.29
C CYS A 158 -8.88 6.58 -21.09
N GLY A 159 -7.84 7.13 -20.47
CA GLY A 159 -6.92 8.07 -21.13
C GLY A 159 -7.48 9.47 -21.38
N ARG A 160 -8.65 9.82 -20.83
CA ARG A 160 -9.37 11.05 -21.15
C ARG A 160 -9.16 12.13 -20.06
N PRO A 161 -8.72 13.35 -20.42
CA PRO A 161 -8.64 14.46 -19.48
C PRO A 161 -10.00 14.82 -18.86
N PRO A 162 -10.06 15.24 -17.59
CA PRO A 162 -11.32 15.54 -16.90
C PRO A 162 -12.15 16.66 -17.56
N THR A 163 -11.49 17.61 -18.23
CA THR A 163 -12.14 18.74 -18.90
C THR A 163 -12.45 18.50 -20.38
N ASP A 164 -12.06 17.35 -20.94
CA ASP A 164 -12.24 17.06 -22.36
C ASP A 164 -13.72 16.83 -22.72
N ARG A 165 -14.19 17.54 -23.75
CA ARG A 165 -15.53 17.37 -24.35
C ARG A 165 -15.49 16.82 -25.78
N GLY A 166 -14.29 16.61 -26.33
CA GLY A 166 -14.09 16.21 -27.73
C GLY A 166 -13.82 14.72 -27.95
N TYR A 167 -13.81 13.90 -26.90
CA TYR A 167 -13.38 12.49 -26.95
C TYR A 167 -11.90 12.33 -27.32
N PHE A 168 -11.06 13.25 -26.85
CA PHE A 168 -9.62 13.20 -27.09
C PHE A 168 -8.90 12.37 -26.02
N HIS A 169 -8.67 11.10 -26.32
CA HIS A 169 -7.91 10.16 -25.49
C HIS A 169 -6.40 10.37 -25.71
N ARG A 170 -5.67 10.75 -24.67
CA ARG A 170 -4.23 11.10 -24.74
C ARG A 170 -3.29 9.91 -24.57
N THR A 171 -3.75 8.85 -23.94
CA THR A 171 -2.95 7.67 -23.61
C THR A 171 -3.86 6.45 -23.47
N SER A 172 -3.27 5.26 -23.46
CA SER A 172 -4.00 4.06 -23.05
C SER A 172 -4.26 4.08 -21.54
N GLY A 173 -5.29 3.36 -21.12
CA GLY A 173 -5.67 3.22 -19.73
C GLY A 173 -6.81 2.23 -19.59
N SER A 174 -7.49 2.26 -18.44
CA SER A 174 -8.63 1.42 -18.15
C SER A 174 -9.76 2.25 -17.54
N ASN A 175 -10.84 1.59 -17.13
CA ASN A 175 -11.88 2.20 -16.33
C ASN A 175 -11.78 1.69 -14.89
N PHE A 176 -11.08 2.44 -14.06
CA PHE A 176 -10.99 2.17 -12.63
C PHE A 176 -11.78 3.20 -11.80
N ARG A 177 -12.75 3.92 -12.38
CA ARG A 177 -13.50 4.96 -11.65
C ARG A 177 -14.30 4.36 -10.49
N LEU A 178 -14.17 4.94 -9.30
CA LEU A 178 -15.06 4.67 -8.17
C LEU A 178 -16.40 5.39 -8.40
N ASN A 179 -17.52 4.79 -7.99
CA ASN A 179 -18.84 5.40 -8.07
C ASN A 179 -19.17 6.26 -6.82
N GLU A 180 -20.10 7.19 -6.97
CA GLU A 180 -20.50 8.13 -5.90
C GLU A 180 -21.12 7.46 -4.68
N PHE A 181 -21.84 6.34 -4.85
CA PHE A 181 -22.44 5.61 -3.72
C PHE A 181 -21.37 5.02 -2.82
N SER A 182 -20.40 4.30 -3.39
CA SER A 182 -19.25 3.79 -2.66
C SER A 182 -18.46 4.93 -2.00
N ALA A 183 -18.22 6.03 -2.71
CA ALA A 183 -17.54 7.20 -2.16
C ALA A 183 -18.28 7.81 -0.95
N SER A 184 -19.62 7.92 -1.02
CA SER A 184 -20.44 8.44 0.09
C SER A 184 -20.31 7.59 1.36
N VAL A 185 -20.30 6.26 1.21
CA VAL A 185 -20.12 5.33 2.33
C VAL A 185 -18.71 5.47 2.92
N LEU A 186 -17.68 5.56 2.08
CA LEU A 186 -16.30 5.77 2.53
C LEU A 186 -16.11 7.06 3.31
N ARG A 187 -16.80 8.16 2.92
CA ARG A 187 -16.79 9.40 3.69
C ARG A 187 -17.35 9.21 5.11
N ALA A 188 -18.43 8.46 5.25
CA ALA A 188 -19.03 8.15 6.55
C ALA A 188 -18.19 7.16 7.39
N GLN A 189 -17.43 6.27 6.74
CA GLN A 189 -16.48 5.38 7.42
C GLN A 189 -15.25 6.15 7.91
N LEU A 190 -14.72 7.07 7.09
CA LEU A 190 -13.54 7.87 7.41
C LEU A 190 -13.76 8.70 8.70
N GLY A 191 -14.98 9.22 8.89
CA GLY A 191 -15.35 9.94 10.11
C GLY A 191 -15.36 9.12 11.40
N ARG A 192 -15.18 7.78 11.33
CA ARG A 192 -15.12 6.86 12.48
C ARG A 192 -13.78 6.13 12.59
N LEU A 193 -12.90 6.26 11.59
CA LEU A 193 -11.66 5.51 11.49
C LEU A 193 -10.75 5.77 12.70
N GLU A 194 -10.64 7.02 13.12
CA GLU A 194 -9.82 7.45 14.25
C GLU A 194 -10.21 6.74 15.55
N ASP A 195 -11.48 6.82 15.96
CA ASP A 195 -11.97 6.20 17.20
C ASP A 195 -11.83 4.67 17.18
N GLN A 196 -12.03 4.08 16.00
CA GLN A 196 -11.84 2.65 15.81
C GLN A 196 -10.36 2.22 15.94
N ILE A 197 -9.43 3.01 15.40
CA ILE A 197 -7.98 2.79 15.59
C ILE A 197 -7.63 2.92 17.06
N THR A 198 -8.06 4.00 17.71
CA THR A 198 -7.82 4.24 19.15
C THR A 198 -8.30 3.06 19.99
N THR A 199 -9.48 2.52 19.67
CA THR A 199 -9.98 1.31 20.34
C THR A 199 -9.03 0.13 20.12
N ARG A 200 -8.60 -0.14 18.89
CA ARG A 200 -7.68 -1.24 18.59
C ARG A 200 -6.32 -1.09 19.26
N GLU A 201 -5.74 0.12 19.30
CA GLU A 201 -4.48 0.39 20.00
C GLU A 201 -4.58 0.17 21.51
N GLN A 202 -5.75 0.37 22.11
CA GLN A 202 -5.97 0.02 23.52
C GLN A 202 -6.16 -1.49 23.74
N ARG A 203 -6.71 -2.22 22.76
CA ARG A 203 -7.02 -3.66 22.91
C ARG A 203 -5.84 -4.56 22.57
N TRP A 204 -5.03 -4.20 21.57
CA TRP A 204 -3.90 -5.02 21.14
C TRP A 204 -2.90 -5.32 22.27
N PRO A 205 -2.45 -4.36 23.11
CA PRO A 205 -1.53 -4.66 24.19
C PRO A 205 -2.07 -5.70 25.19
N VAL A 206 -3.39 -5.72 25.41
CA VAL A 206 -4.03 -6.72 26.28
C VAL A 206 -3.98 -8.10 25.62
N LEU A 207 -4.41 -8.20 24.36
CA LEU A 207 -4.43 -9.47 23.63
C LEU A 207 -3.01 -10.01 23.39
N SER A 208 -2.09 -9.16 22.96
CA SER A 208 -0.68 -9.51 22.72
C SER A 208 -0.03 -10.08 23.99
N ARG A 209 -0.23 -9.45 25.15
CA ARG A 209 0.25 -10.00 26.43
C ARG A 209 -0.33 -11.38 26.73
N LEU A 210 -1.65 -11.55 26.58
CA LEU A 210 -2.32 -12.83 26.84
C LEU A 210 -1.86 -13.94 25.89
N LEU A 211 -1.60 -13.60 24.62
CA LEU A 211 -1.05 -14.54 23.64
C LEU A 211 0.38 -14.95 24.01
N ALA A 212 1.21 -14.00 24.45
CA ALA A 212 2.59 -14.28 24.87
C ALA A 212 2.69 -15.17 26.13
N GLU A 213 1.63 -15.29 26.93
CA GLU A 213 1.57 -16.23 28.05
C GLU A 213 1.36 -17.69 27.61
N ILE A 214 0.97 -17.93 26.34
CA ILE A 214 0.73 -19.27 25.80
C ILE A 214 2.06 -19.85 25.27
N PRO A 215 2.55 -20.98 25.80
CA PRO A 215 3.79 -21.58 25.34
C PRO A 215 3.77 -21.89 23.83
N GLY A 216 4.75 -21.34 23.11
CA GLY A 216 4.90 -21.52 21.66
C GLY A 216 4.15 -20.51 20.78
N VAL A 217 3.43 -19.54 21.35
CA VAL A 217 2.77 -18.46 20.61
C VAL A 217 3.61 -17.19 20.72
N VAL A 218 3.89 -16.53 19.59
CA VAL A 218 4.75 -15.32 19.56
C VAL A 218 4.05 -14.21 18.79
N PRO A 219 3.37 -13.28 19.49
CA PRO A 219 2.70 -12.14 18.84
C PRO A 219 3.66 -11.31 17.99
N GLN A 220 3.13 -10.75 16.89
CA GLN A 220 3.86 -9.78 16.05
C GLN A 220 4.45 -8.66 16.92
N SER A 221 5.76 -8.46 16.78
CA SER A 221 6.48 -7.38 17.47
C SER A 221 6.16 -6.04 16.84
N ARG A 222 6.25 -4.97 17.63
CA ARG A 222 6.03 -3.59 17.19
C ARG A 222 7.36 -2.89 16.93
N ASP A 223 7.43 -2.12 15.83
CA ASP A 223 8.45 -1.07 15.66
C ASP A 223 7.95 0.23 16.29
N ASP A 224 8.68 0.76 17.28
CA ASP A 224 8.30 1.98 18.01
C ASP A 224 8.33 3.25 17.16
N ARG A 225 9.01 3.23 16.00
CA ARG A 225 8.96 4.32 15.02
C ARG A 225 7.60 4.38 14.33
N GLY A 226 6.87 3.25 14.27
CA GLY A 226 5.47 3.17 13.88
C GLY A 226 4.57 3.66 15.03
N ASP A 227 4.50 4.98 15.20
CA ASP A 227 3.91 5.62 16.37
C ASP A 227 2.38 5.52 16.44
N ARG A 228 1.72 5.14 15.33
CA ARG A 228 0.30 4.73 15.33
C ARG A 228 0.11 3.47 14.50
N ASN A 229 -0.37 2.39 15.13
CA ASN A 229 -0.65 1.12 14.46
C ASN A 229 -2.17 0.84 14.46
N PRO A 230 -2.83 0.73 13.30
CA PRO A 230 -4.26 0.50 13.26
C PRO A 230 -4.66 -0.94 13.58
N HIS A 231 -3.72 -1.88 13.72
CA HIS A 231 -3.94 -3.29 14.04
C HIS A 231 -5.05 -3.91 13.17
N TYR A 232 -4.79 -4.00 11.86
CA TYR A 232 -5.73 -4.54 10.89
C TYR A 232 -6.20 -5.96 11.23
N MET A 233 -5.28 -6.78 11.70
CA MET A 233 -5.55 -8.11 12.24
C MET A 233 -4.53 -8.45 13.33
N ALA A 234 -4.85 -9.42 14.17
CA ALA A 234 -3.90 -9.99 15.12
C ALA A 234 -3.02 -11.02 14.41
N MET A 235 -1.71 -10.92 14.59
CA MET A 235 -0.71 -11.83 14.04
C MET A 235 0.14 -12.39 15.19
N PHE A 236 0.44 -13.69 15.21
CA PHE A 236 1.19 -14.40 16.25
C PHE A 236 1.67 -15.78 15.79
#